data_AF-A0A9W3BZ70-F1
#
_entry.id   AF-A0A9W3BZ70-F1
#
_cell.length_a   1.000
_cell.length_b   1.000
_cell.length_c   1.000
_cell.angle_alpha   90.00
_cell.angle_beta   90.00
_cell.angle_gamma   90.00
#
_symmetry.space_group_name_H-M   'P 1'
#
loop_
_entity.id
_entity.type
_entity.pdbx_description
1 polymer ?
#
loop_
_entity_poly.entity_id
_entity_poly.type
_entity_poly.pdbx_seq_one_letter_code
_entity_poly.pdbx_strand_id
1 'polypeptide(L)'
;MYSLGESSSSDKFLPPLDLCYEFTPFMLLLLLEGFGKEIYMESVMNFKRGGEGVLAVASTTYSLNELVEFLESPTVNIPVGALDVGTITPVEIWKAFQMSDRKRHFSTVLAFDVDVTPEASQLAQQLQVKVICGGGILDTLHHQFKEHIEELGEDLKMEDEAIFPGILSILTNAVFSKEDPIILGVLVVEGFIKVGVPIAYVRTAGCLDLGRIAWIEKYQQPVDVASLGETVVIKIVASNPEEQRQARSFRSHYDINDNILVTRLSRASIIAFRDSDLEKLSCSEFKAMSDIKRVLKFK
;
A
#
# COMPACT_ATOMS: atom_id res chain seq x y z
N MET A 1 -0.28 1.28 -71.94
CA MET A 1 -0.83 0.85 -70.63
C MET A 1 -0.21 1.75 -69.56
N TYR A 2 -1.06 2.30 -68.69
CA TYR A 2 -0.78 2.98 -67.41
C TYR A 2 0.53 2.52 -66.72
N SER A 3 1.32 3.30 -65.99
CA SER A 3 1.19 4.60 -65.29
C SER A 3 2.64 5.04 -64.95
N LEU A 4 3.04 6.31 -65.15
CA LEU A 4 3.25 7.34 -64.10
C LEU A 4 4.06 6.86 -62.88
N GLY A 5 5.13 7.51 -62.43
CA GLY A 5 5.75 8.80 -62.74
C GLY A 5 7.03 8.90 -61.87
N GLU A 6 8.08 9.46 -62.45
CA GLU A 6 8.75 10.70 -62.02
C GLU A 6 9.49 10.58 -60.67
N SER A 7 10.83 10.50 -60.65
CA SER A 7 11.80 11.59 -60.94
C SER A 7 11.54 12.82 -60.06
N SER A 8 12.46 13.42 -59.35
CA SER A 8 13.91 13.56 -59.54
C SER A 8 14.42 14.46 -58.40
N SER A 9 15.71 14.29 -58.07
CA SER A 9 16.75 15.33 -57.95
C SER A 9 16.33 16.68 -57.33
N SER A 10 17.03 17.30 -56.40
CA SER A 10 18.47 17.26 -56.09
C SER A 10 18.71 18.38 -55.07
N ASP A 11 19.85 18.29 -54.39
CA ASP A 11 20.64 19.43 -53.91
C ASP A 11 20.19 20.19 -52.65
N LYS A 12 21.11 20.09 -51.67
CA LYS A 12 21.71 21.17 -50.87
C LYS A 12 20.77 21.90 -49.92
N PHE A 13 21.06 21.79 -48.63
CA PHE A 13 21.65 22.87 -47.82
C PHE A 13 21.68 22.41 -46.35
N LEU A 14 22.88 22.14 -45.84
CA LEU A 14 23.14 22.32 -44.41
C LEU A 14 23.03 23.83 -44.13
N PRO A 15 22.22 24.31 -43.18
CA PRO A 15 22.43 25.63 -42.65
C PRO A 15 23.68 25.64 -41.75
N PRO A 16 24.45 26.73 -41.74
CA PRO A 16 25.71 26.87 -41.03
C PRO A 16 25.50 26.99 -39.52
N LEU A 17 26.46 26.45 -38.76
CA LEU A 17 26.77 26.89 -37.41
C LEU A 17 27.27 28.34 -37.52
N ASP A 18 26.41 29.32 -37.25
CA ASP A 18 26.77 30.67 -36.78
C ASP A 18 25.51 31.54 -36.72
N LEU A 19 24.71 31.36 -35.67
CA LEU A 19 23.91 32.45 -35.11
C LEU A 19 23.75 32.14 -33.62
N CYS A 20 24.67 32.66 -32.80
CA CYS A 20 24.48 32.77 -31.37
C CYS A 20 23.25 33.66 -31.15
N TYR A 21 22.06 33.06 -31.07
CA TYR A 21 20.97 33.68 -30.33
C TYR A 21 21.42 33.67 -28.88
N GLU A 22 21.80 34.84 -28.38
CA GLU A 22 21.82 35.11 -26.94
C GLU A 22 20.42 34.80 -26.42
N PHE A 23 20.23 33.58 -25.93
CA PHE A 23 19.07 33.23 -25.12
C PHE A 23 19.17 34.12 -23.90
N THR A 24 18.38 35.20 -23.88
CA THR A 24 18.18 35.96 -22.66
C THR A 24 17.70 34.98 -21.59
N PRO A 25 18.10 35.18 -20.32
CA PRO A 25 17.60 34.35 -19.21
C PRO A 25 16.07 34.23 -19.20
N PHE A 26 15.39 35.24 -19.73
CA PHE A 26 13.93 35.31 -19.90
C PHE A 26 13.37 34.30 -20.92
N MET A 27 14.05 34.09 -22.06
CA MET A 27 13.62 33.08 -23.05
C MET A 27 13.90 31.65 -22.58
N LEU A 28 14.99 31.45 -21.81
CA LEU A 28 15.29 30.15 -21.20
C LEU A 28 14.26 29.80 -20.10
N LEU A 29 13.79 30.81 -19.34
CA LEU A 29 12.72 30.66 -18.35
C LEU A 29 11.38 30.30 -19.01
N LEU A 30 11.00 30.98 -20.09
CA LEU A 30 9.78 30.65 -20.87
C LEU A 30 9.83 29.25 -21.51
N LEU A 31 11.00 28.79 -21.94
CA LEU A 31 11.20 27.43 -22.45
C LEU A 31 11.16 26.38 -21.32
N LEU A 32 11.69 26.66 -20.14
CA LEU A 32 11.59 25.75 -18.98
C LEU A 32 10.17 25.68 -18.41
N GLU A 33 9.46 26.80 -18.35
CA GLU A 33 8.03 26.84 -17.98
C GLU A 33 7.13 26.16 -19.02
N GLY A 34 7.52 26.21 -20.30
CA GLY A 34 6.84 25.54 -21.41
C GLY A 34 7.10 24.04 -21.49
N PHE A 35 8.37 23.62 -21.44
CA PHE A 35 8.77 22.20 -21.48
C PHE A 35 8.37 21.44 -20.22
N GLY A 36 8.36 22.09 -19.04
CA GLY A 36 7.85 21.50 -17.82
C GLY A 36 6.37 21.11 -17.96
N LYS A 37 5.53 21.96 -18.54
CA LYS A 37 4.10 21.66 -18.71
C LYS A 37 3.83 20.48 -19.64
N GLU A 38 4.62 20.31 -20.71
CA GLU A 38 4.41 19.25 -21.70
C GLU A 38 4.84 17.87 -21.18
N ILE A 39 5.92 17.81 -20.39
CA ILE A 39 6.40 16.56 -19.74
C ILE A 39 5.52 16.18 -18.54
N TYR A 40 4.97 17.16 -17.79
CA TYR A 40 4.15 16.90 -16.61
C TYR A 40 2.74 16.37 -16.95
N MET A 41 2.14 16.82 -18.07
CA MET A 41 0.86 16.29 -18.52
C MET A 41 0.94 14.81 -18.95
N GLU A 42 2.12 14.37 -19.38
CA GLU A 42 2.39 12.97 -19.70
C GLU A 42 2.34 12.09 -18.44
N SER A 43 2.80 12.59 -17.28
CA SER A 43 2.82 11.84 -16.02
C SER A 43 1.43 11.57 -15.43
N VAL A 44 0.52 12.55 -15.48
CA VAL A 44 -0.89 12.38 -15.04
C VAL A 44 -1.64 11.41 -15.96
N MET A 45 -1.34 11.43 -17.27
CA MET A 45 -1.92 10.49 -18.24
C MET A 45 -1.36 9.07 -18.10
N ASN A 46 -0.12 8.92 -17.58
CA ASN A 46 0.56 7.64 -17.38
C ASN A 46 0.39 7.08 -15.95
N PHE A 47 -0.45 7.71 -15.13
CA PHE A 47 -0.79 7.20 -13.80
C PHE A 47 -1.37 5.80 -13.93
N LYS A 48 -0.66 4.81 -13.39
CA LYS A 48 -1.12 3.42 -13.36
C LYS A 48 -2.31 3.36 -12.43
N ARG A 49 -3.52 3.34 -13.00
CA ARG A 49 -4.77 3.11 -12.28
C ARG A 49 -4.68 1.76 -11.55
N GLY A 50 -4.21 1.79 -10.31
CA GLY A 50 -4.39 0.68 -9.39
C GLY A 50 -5.87 0.65 -9.06
N GLY A 51 -6.56 -0.47 -9.29
CA GLY A 51 -8.00 -0.56 -9.04
C GLY A 51 -8.41 -0.37 -7.57
N GLU A 52 -7.46 -0.10 -6.66
CA GLU A 52 -7.63 0.02 -5.22
C GLU A 52 -7.03 1.35 -4.73
N GLY A 53 -7.84 2.18 -4.06
CA GLY A 53 -7.40 3.47 -3.52
C GLY A 53 -8.54 4.49 -3.43
N VAL A 54 -8.22 5.70 -2.99
CA VAL A 54 -9.17 6.83 -2.95
C VAL A 54 -9.37 7.42 -4.34
N LEU A 55 -10.52 8.09 -4.55
CA LEU A 55 -10.75 8.92 -5.74
C LEU A 55 -10.30 10.35 -5.45
N ALA A 56 -9.30 10.85 -6.18
CA ALA A 56 -8.83 12.21 -6.06
C ALA A 56 -9.43 13.10 -7.16
N VAL A 57 -10.04 14.21 -6.77
CA VAL A 57 -10.70 15.17 -7.67
C VAL A 57 -10.21 16.58 -7.38
N ALA A 58 -9.83 17.32 -8.42
CA ALA A 58 -9.32 18.67 -8.28
C ALA A 58 -9.87 19.63 -9.35
N SER A 59 -9.76 20.94 -9.10
CA SER A 59 -10.30 21.98 -10.00
C SER A 59 -9.53 22.08 -11.32
N THR A 60 -8.22 21.84 -11.28
CA THR A 60 -7.34 21.90 -12.44
C THR A 60 -6.42 20.71 -12.49
N THR A 61 -5.92 20.36 -13.68
CA THR A 61 -4.91 19.30 -13.87
C THR A 61 -3.62 19.60 -13.09
N TYR A 62 -3.30 20.89 -12.89
CA TYR A 62 -2.15 21.30 -12.09
C TYR A 62 -2.34 20.94 -10.62
N SER A 63 -3.48 21.35 -10.04
CA SER A 63 -3.86 21.03 -8.67
C SER A 63 -4.03 19.52 -8.44
N LEU A 64 -4.49 18.79 -9.46
CA LEU A 64 -4.57 17.33 -9.41
C LEU A 64 -3.17 16.70 -9.30
N ASN A 65 -2.19 17.21 -10.05
CA ASN A 65 -0.82 16.71 -9.97
C ASN A 65 -0.19 17.02 -8.61
N GLU A 66 -0.39 18.23 -8.10
CA GLU A 66 0.08 18.62 -6.76
C GLU A 66 -0.54 17.73 -5.67
N LEU A 67 -1.84 17.44 -5.79
CA LEU A 67 -2.54 16.52 -4.90
C LEU A 67 -1.97 15.10 -4.99
N VAL A 68 -1.71 14.57 -6.19
CA VAL A 68 -1.12 13.24 -6.36
C VAL A 68 0.29 13.17 -5.78
N GLU A 69 1.14 14.15 -6.08
CA GLU A 69 2.51 14.23 -5.54
C GLU A 69 2.50 14.30 -4.00
N PHE A 70 1.54 15.05 -3.44
CA PHE A 70 1.34 15.12 -1.99
C PHE A 70 0.84 13.81 -1.39
N LEU A 71 -0.10 13.11 -2.03
CA LEU A 71 -0.64 11.83 -1.57
C LEU A 71 0.39 10.69 -1.68
N GLU A 72 1.20 10.68 -2.74
CA GLU A 72 2.31 9.74 -2.95
C GLU A 72 3.56 10.08 -2.12
N SER A 73 3.57 11.25 -1.47
CA SER A 73 4.69 11.64 -0.62
C SER A 73 4.92 10.61 0.49
N PRO A 74 6.18 10.32 0.86
CA PRO A 74 6.52 9.30 1.86
C PRO A 74 5.99 9.62 3.27
N THR A 75 5.52 10.84 3.50
CA THR A 75 4.89 11.30 4.74
C THR A 75 3.40 10.99 4.83
N VAL A 76 2.72 10.85 3.69
CA VAL A 76 1.26 10.69 3.59
C VAL A 76 0.90 9.29 3.13
N ASN A 77 1.56 8.77 2.09
CA ASN A 77 1.44 7.41 1.56
C ASN A 77 -0.01 6.92 1.39
N ILE A 78 -0.85 7.72 0.74
CA ILE A 78 -2.25 7.35 0.47
C ILE A 78 -2.37 6.79 -0.96
N PRO A 79 -2.83 5.55 -1.15
CA PRO A 79 -3.00 4.99 -2.47
C PRO A 79 -4.16 5.66 -3.22
N VAL A 80 -3.87 6.15 -4.42
CA VAL A 80 -4.87 6.78 -5.31
C VAL A 80 -5.26 5.81 -6.40
N GLY A 81 -6.55 5.47 -6.49
CA GLY A 81 -7.01 4.48 -7.45
C GLY A 81 -7.59 5.10 -8.73
N ALA A 82 -8.11 6.32 -8.64
CA ALA A 82 -8.66 7.05 -9.76
C ALA A 82 -8.50 8.56 -9.55
N LEU A 83 -8.43 9.27 -10.68
CA LEU A 83 -8.25 10.71 -10.76
C LEU A 83 -9.37 11.31 -11.60
N ASP A 84 -9.88 12.46 -11.19
CA ASP A 84 -10.83 13.25 -11.97
C ASP A 84 -10.56 14.75 -11.88
N VAL A 85 -11.07 15.51 -12.83
CA VAL A 85 -10.93 16.97 -12.88
C VAL A 85 -12.30 17.62 -13.01
N GLY A 86 -12.59 18.57 -12.13
CA GLY A 86 -13.82 19.36 -12.13
C GLY A 86 -14.77 19.04 -10.97
N THR A 87 -16.00 19.52 -11.09
CA THR A 87 -17.04 19.42 -10.06
C THR A 87 -17.42 17.96 -9.77
N ILE A 88 -17.67 17.64 -8.50
CA ILE A 88 -18.05 16.27 -8.09
C ILE A 88 -19.53 16.04 -8.39
N THR A 89 -19.80 15.10 -9.30
CA THR A 89 -21.15 14.69 -9.69
C THR A 89 -21.47 13.27 -9.17
N PRO A 90 -22.71 12.78 -9.34
CA PRO A 90 -23.06 11.40 -8.97
C PRO A 90 -22.18 10.32 -9.63
N VAL A 91 -21.56 10.62 -10.77
CA VAL A 91 -20.67 9.69 -11.48
C VAL A 91 -19.41 9.40 -10.65
N GLU A 92 -18.82 10.43 -10.05
CA GLU A 92 -17.60 10.32 -9.24
C GLU A 92 -17.89 9.52 -7.96
N ILE A 93 -19.05 9.75 -7.35
CA ILE A 93 -19.49 8.97 -6.19
C ILE A 93 -19.66 7.49 -6.54
N TRP A 94 -20.20 7.18 -7.73
CA TRP A 94 -20.37 5.81 -8.19
C TRP A 94 -19.04 5.12 -8.51
N LYS A 95 -18.05 5.86 -9.03
CA LYS A 95 -16.68 5.37 -9.21
C LYS A 95 -16.04 5.04 -7.87
N ALA A 96 -16.10 5.95 -6.89
CA ALA A 96 -15.56 5.73 -5.56
C ALA A 96 -16.22 4.54 -4.85
N PHE A 97 -17.53 4.38 -5.01
CA PHE A 97 -18.26 3.24 -4.48
C PHE A 97 -17.77 1.90 -5.07
N GLN A 98 -17.59 1.81 -6.40
CA GLN A 98 -17.09 0.59 -7.03
C GLN A 98 -15.65 0.23 -6.63
N MET A 99 -14.81 1.23 -6.37
CA MET A 99 -13.42 1.02 -5.96
C MET A 99 -13.29 0.50 -4.52
N SER A 100 -14.37 0.57 -3.73
CA SER A 100 -14.38 0.19 -2.32
C SER A 100 -14.54 -1.32 -2.05
N ASP A 101 -14.61 -2.16 -3.11
CA ASP A 101 -15.14 -3.56 -3.10
C ASP A 101 -14.48 -4.54 -2.10
N ARG A 102 -13.47 -4.11 -1.32
CA ARG A 102 -12.83 -4.91 -0.25
C ARG A 102 -12.39 -4.15 1.01
N LYS A 103 -12.30 -2.80 1.00
CA LYS A 103 -11.78 -1.99 2.13
C LYS A 103 -12.64 -0.73 2.32
N ARG A 104 -13.22 -0.54 3.51
CA ARG A 104 -14.17 0.55 3.78
C ARG A 104 -13.56 1.94 3.64
N HIS A 105 -12.28 2.09 3.94
CA HIS A 105 -11.56 3.37 3.84
C HIS A 105 -11.41 3.93 2.44
N PHE A 106 -11.41 3.07 1.42
CA PHE A 106 -11.27 3.49 0.02
C PHE A 106 -12.59 3.95 -0.60
N SER A 107 -13.70 3.86 0.15
CA SER A 107 -14.96 4.55 -0.18
C SER A 107 -14.90 6.05 0.16
N THR A 108 -13.79 6.71 -0.21
CA THR A 108 -13.54 8.12 0.11
C THR A 108 -13.16 8.90 -1.15
N VAL A 109 -13.78 10.06 -1.32
CA VAL A 109 -13.47 11.05 -2.36
C VAL A 109 -12.71 12.21 -1.73
N LEU A 110 -11.51 12.46 -2.23
CA LEU A 110 -10.67 13.60 -1.85
C LEU A 110 -10.89 14.73 -2.85
N ALA A 111 -11.51 15.81 -2.39
CA ALA A 111 -11.94 16.94 -3.20
C ALA A 111 -11.06 18.16 -2.90
N PHE A 112 -10.23 18.58 -3.85
CA PHE A 112 -9.35 19.73 -3.71
C PHE A 112 -9.84 20.92 -4.55
N ASP A 113 -10.30 21.97 -3.86
CA ASP A 113 -10.79 23.20 -4.50
C ASP A 113 -11.96 22.97 -5.50
N VAL A 114 -12.80 21.96 -5.23
CA VAL A 114 -13.96 21.61 -6.09
C VAL A 114 -15.26 21.61 -5.32
N ASP A 115 -16.31 22.05 -6.01
CA ASP A 115 -17.67 21.99 -5.51
C ASP A 115 -18.27 20.58 -5.63
N VAL A 116 -19.16 20.26 -4.68
CA VAL A 116 -19.94 19.02 -4.67
C VAL A 116 -21.38 19.34 -5.01
N THR A 117 -21.94 18.71 -6.05
CA THR A 117 -23.35 18.95 -6.39
C THR A 117 -24.29 18.38 -5.31
N PRO A 118 -25.46 18.98 -5.10
CA PRO A 118 -26.41 18.47 -4.10
C PRO A 118 -26.85 17.03 -4.38
N GLU A 119 -26.95 16.64 -5.66
CA GLU A 119 -27.26 15.26 -6.06
C GLU A 119 -26.13 14.30 -5.67
N ALA A 120 -24.87 14.71 -5.83
CA ALA A 120 -23.72 13.91 -5.44
C ALA A 120 -23.66 13.72 -3.91
N SER A 121 -23.95 14.78 -3.14
CA SER A 121 -23.99 14.72 -1.68
C SER A 121 -25.07 13.77 -1.16
N GLN A 122 -26.26 13.80 -1.77
CA GLN A 122 -27.33 12.85 -1.45
C GLN A 122 -26.93 11.40 -1.76
N LEU A 123 -26.35 11.16 -2.94
CA LEU A 123 -25.90 9.83 -3.32
C LEU A 123 -24.77 9.31 -2.43
N ALA A 124 -23.85 10.19 -2.03
CA ALA A 124 -22.75 9.85 -1.13
C ALA A 124 -23.26 9.36 0.23
N GLN A 125 -24.30 10.01 0.78
CA GLN A 125 -24.95 9.56 2.01
C GLN A 125 -25.65 8.21 1.85
N GLN A 126 -26.30 7.96 0.70
CA GLN A 126 -26.98 6.70 0.43
C GLN A 126 -26.01 5.53 0.27
N LEU A 127 -24.88 5.75 -0.41
CA LEU A 127 -23.87 4.74 -0.70
C LEU A 127 -22.78 4.63 0.39
N GLN A 128 -22.90 5.41 1.46
CA GLN A 128 -21.90 5.50 2.54
C GLN A 128 -20.49 5.83 2.02
N VAL A 129 -20.42 6.71 1.02
CA VAL A 129 -19.16 7.24 0.48
C VAL A 129 -18.84 8.54 1.22
N LYS A 130 -17.65 8.66 1.79
CA LYS A 130 -17.22 9.91 2.44
C LYS A 130 -16.65 10.86 1.39
N VAL A 131 -17.11 12.11 1.40
CA VAL A 131 -16.52 13.18 0.59
C VAL A 131 -15.80 14.14 1.53
N ILE A 132 -14.51 14.38 1.30
CA ILE A 132 -13.66 15.26 2.10
C ILE A 132 -13.21 16.42 1.21
N CYS A 133 -13.61 17.63 1.58
CA CYS A 133 -13.29 18.84 0.83
C CYS A 133 -12.18 19.63 1.52
N GLY A 134 -11.01 19.69 0.88
CA GLY A 134 -9.93 20.60 1.26
C GLY A 134 -10.16 21.96 0.64
N GLY A 135 -10.44 22.98 1.45
CA GLY A 135 -10.63 24.36 1.01
C GLY A 135 -9.33 25.02 0.52
N GLY A 136 -8.74 24.49 -0.54
CA GLY A 136 -7.54 25.02 -1.21
C GLY A 136 -6.21 24.77 -0.49
N ILE A 137 -6.20 23.98 0.60
CA ILE A 137 -4.99 23.67 1.39
C ILE A 137 -4.84 22.15 1.51
N LEU A 138 -3.75 21.60 0.98
CA LEU A 138 -3.49 20.16 0.93
C LEU A 138 -3.33 19.53 2.33
N ASP A 139 -2.66 20.23 3.25
CA ASP A 139 -2.47 19.76 4.63
C ASP A 139 -3.80 19.53 5.36
N THR A 140 -4.78 20.41 5.15
CA THR A 140 -6.13 20.29 5.73
C THR A 140 -6.83 19.02 5.24
N LEU A 141 -6.68 18.71 3.96
CA LEU A 141 -7.29 17.54 3.32
C LEU A 141 -6.68 16.25 3.88
N HIS A 142 -5.35 16.21 4.07
CA HIS A 142 -4.69 15.08 4.73
C HIS A 142 -5.11 14.91 6.18
N HIS A 143 -5.20 15.99 6.94
CA HIS A 143 -5.62 15.92 8.35
C HIS A 143 -7.04 15.36 8.50
N GLN A 144 -7.98 15.87 7.70
CA GLN A 144 -9.36 15.40 7.69
C GLN A 144 -9.49 13.95 7.23
N PHE A 145 -8.68 13.53 6.25
CA PHE A 145 -8.63 12.13 5.84
C PHE A 145 -8.10 11.25 6.97
N LYS A 146 -7.01 11.65 7.63
CA LYS A 146 -6.44 10.90 8.74
C LYS A 146 -7.40 10.76 9.91
N GLU A 147 -8.09 11.84 10.28
CA GLU A 147 -9.15 11.81 11.30
C GLU A 147 -10.27 10.85 10.90
N HIS A 148 -10.69 10.87 9.63
CA HIS A 148 -11.70 9.94 9.13
C HIS A 148 -11.29 8.47 9.22
N ILE A 149 -10.02 8.16 8.95
CA ILE A 149 -9.47 6.81 9.13
C ILE A 149 -9.44 6.42 10.62
N GLU A 150 -8.97 7.32 11.48
CA GLU A 150 -8.90 7.09 12.94
C GLU A 150 -10.31 6.86 13.53
N GLU A 151 -11.32 7.60 13.08
CA GLU A 151 -12.73 7.41 13.47
C GLU A 151 -13.31 6.07 13.02
N LEU A 152 -12.91 5.58 11.83
CA LEU A 152 -13.33 4.29 11.31
C LEU A 152 -12.64 3.10 12.02
N GLY A 153 -11.63 3.37 12.85
CA GLY A 153 -11.04 2.40 13.77
C GLY A 153 -10.12 1.37 13.13
N GLU A 154 -9.68 1.55 11.88
CA GLU A 154 -8.62 0.71 11.31
C GLU A 154 -7.30 1.49 11.34
N ASP A 155 -6.38 0.97 12.15
CA ASP A 155 -4.97 1.35 12.16
C ASP A 155 -4.36 1.13 10.76
N LEU A 156 -4.37 2.15 9.91
CA LEU A 156 -3.45 2.23 8.76
C LEU A 156 -1.97 2.17 9.18
N LYS A 157 -1.67 2.17 10.49
CA LYS A 157 -0.31 2.08 11.04
C LYS A 157 0.39 0.75 10.76
N MET A 158 -0.31 -0.26 10.24
CA MET A 158 0.15 -1.65 10.33
C MET A 158 0.55 -2.29 8.99
N GLU A 159 0.60 -1.53 7.88
CA GLU A 159 1.08 -2.04 6.57
C GLU A 159 2.48 -1.50 6.19
N ASP A 160 2.96 -0.40 6.80
CA ASP A 160 4.26 0.23 6.45
C ASP A 160 5.40 -0.01 7.47
N GLU A 161 5.17 -0.74 8.57
CA GLU A 161 6.25 -1.09 9.51
C GLU A 161 7.08 -2.25 8.93
N ALA A 162 8.41 -2.14 9.00
CA ALA A 162 9.31 -3.21 8.61
C ALA A 162 9.01 -4.47 9.45
N ILE A 163 8.55 -5.53 8.78
CA ILE A 163 8.24 -6.79 9.44
C ILE A 163 9.51 -7.64 9.48
N PHE A 164 10.01 -7.86 10.69
CA PHE A 164 11.16 -8.72 10.91
C PHE A 164 10.82 -10.20 10.70
N PRO A 165 11.75 -10.98 10.11
CA PRO A 165 11.52 -12.38 9.83
C PRO A 165 11.55 -13.21 11.11
N GLY A 166 10.52 -14.02 11.34
CA GLY A 166 10.44 -14.95 12.46
C GLY A 166 9.92 -16.31 12.01
N ILE A 167 10.61 -17.38 12.42
CA ILE A 167 10.16 -18.77 12.24
C ILE A 167 9.89 -19.35 13.62
N LEU A 168 8.67 -19.84 13.81
CA LEU A 168 8.19 -20.36 15.08
C LEU A 168 7.78 -21.82 14.90
N SER A 169 8.01 -22.62 15.94
CA SER A 169 7.50 -23.98 16.03
C SER A 169 6.41 -24.07 17.10
N ILE A 170 5.26 -24.61 16.73
CA ILE A 170 4.13 -24.84 17.65
C ILE A 170 4.50 -25.99 18.60
N LEU A 171 4.39 -25.73 19.89
CA LEU A 171 4.53 -26.75 20.92
C LEU A 171 3.21 -27.53 21.04
N THR A 172 3.24 -28.80 20.64
CA THR A 172 2.06 -29.68 20.59
C THR A 172 1.39 -29.86 21.95
N ASN A 173 2.16 -29.76 23.03
CA ASN A 173 1.69 -29.84 24.42
C ASN A 173 1.14 -28.52 24.99
N ALA A 174 1.24 -27.41 24.24
CA ALA A 174 0.86 -26.08 24.70
C ALA A 174 -0.12 -25.39 23.74
N VAL A 175 -1.15 -26.10 23.29
CA VAL A 175 -2.22 -25.53 22.45
C VAL A 175 -3.46 -25.29 23.30
N PHE A 176 -3.75 -24.02 23.60
CA PHE A 176 -4.84 -23.62 24.51
C PHE A 176 -6.14 -23.34 23.76
N SER A 177 -6.07 -22.57 22.67
CA SER A 177 -7.22 -22.26 21.81
C SER A 177 -6.84 -22.40 20.34
N LYS A 178 -7.65 -23.15 19.58
CA LYS A 178 -7.51 -23.33 18.13
C LYS A 178 -8.49 -22.47 17.33
N GLU A 179 -9.33 -21.70 18.00
CA GLU A 179 -10.31 -20.79 17.38
C GLU A 179 -9.95 -19.35 17.70
N ASP A 180 -10.28 -18.44 16.80
CA ASP A 180 -10.04 -16.99 16.97
C ASP A 180 -10.72 -16.47 18.25
N PRO A 181 -9.97 -15.93 19.23
CA PRO A 181 -8.52 -15.71 19.22
C PRO A 181 -7.70 -16.98 19.48
N ILE A 182 -6.77 -17.30 18.58
CA ILE A 182 -5.92 -18.49 18.65
C ILE A 182 -4.86 -18.29 19.73
N ILE A 183 -4.68 -19.26 20.63
CA ILE A 183 -3.71 -19.19 21.73
C ILE A 183 -2.82 -20.43 21.69
N LEU A 184 -1.52 -20.22 21.41
CA LEU A 184 -0.54 -21.26 21.17
C LEU A 184 0.75 -20.97 21.94
N GLY A 185 1.32 -22.00 22.56
CA GLY A 185 2.71 -22.03 22.98
C GLY A 185 3.60 -22.31 21.78
N VAL A 186 4.60 -21.47 21.58
CA VAL A 186 5.52 -21.53 20.45
C VAL A 186 6.96 -21.40 20.93
N LEU A 187 7.87 -22.04 20.21
CA LEU A 187 9.32 -21.85 20.30
C LEU A 187 9.78 -20.99 19.13
N VAL A 188 10.52 -19.92 19.40
CA VAL A 188 11.16 -19.11 18.35
C VAL A 188 12.38 -19.88 17.84
N VAL A 189 12.29 -20.41 16.62
CA VAL A 189 13.34 -21.24 16.00
C VAL A 189 14.36 -20.37 15.26
N GLU A 190 13.91 -19.31 14.60
CA GLU A 190 14.77 -18.33 13.94
C GLU A 190 14.18 -16.91 14.04
N GLY A 191 15.05 -15.91 14.14
CA GLY A 191 14.67 -14.49 14.19
C GLY A 191 14.03 -14.08 15.52
N PHE A 192 13.12 -13.11 15.44
CA PHE A 192 12.33 -12.64 16.58
C PHE A 192 10.92 -12.26 16.15
N ILE A 193 10.00 -12.21 17.11
CA ILE A 193 8.63 -11.78 16.90
C ILE A 193 8.27 -10.65 17.84
N LYS A 194 7.40 -9.76 17.37
CA LYS A 194 6.88 -8.62 18.12
C LYS A 194 5.37 -8.63 18.09
N VAL A 195 4.74 -8.06 19.11
CA VAL A 195 3.29 -7.78 19.10
C VAL A 195 2.95 -6.94 17.85
N GLY A 196 1.85 -7.28 17.18
CA GLY A 196 1.37 -6.62 15.97
C GLY A 196 1.77 -7.29 14.65
N VAL A 197 2.77 -8.18 14.68
CA VAL A 197 3.28 -8.86 13.48
C VAL A 197 2.26 -9.88 12.95
N PRO A 198 1.97 -9.90 11.64
CA PRO A 198 1.12 -10.92 11.03
C PRO A 198 1.82 -12.28 10.96
N ILE A 199 1.06 -13.34 11.23
CA ILE A 199 1.53 -14.73 11.30
C ILE A 199 0.75 -15.60 10.31
N ALA A 200 1.51 -16.45 9.62
CA ALA A 200 0.99 -17.46 8.71
C ALA A 200 1.43 -18.86 9.14
N TYR A 201 0.56 -19.83 8.93
CA TYR A 201 0.80 -21.24 9.12
C TYR A 201 1.24 -21.90 7.83
N VAL A 202 2.39 -22.57 7.88
CA VAL A 202 2.97 -23.24 6.71
C VAL A 202 2.42 -24.67 6.62
N ARG A 203 1.90 -25.02 5.46
CA ARG A 203 1.46 -26.37 5.10
C ARG A 203 2.18 -26.86 3.86
N THR A 204 2.20 -28.17 3.68
CA THR A 204 2.68 -28.81 2.45
C THR A 204 1.99 -28.27 1.18
N ALA A 205 0.70 -27.91 1.28
CA ALA A 205 -0.10 -27.39 0.16
C ALA A 205 -0.08 -25.85 -0.02
N GLY A 206 0.53 -25.08 0.89
CA GLY A 206 0.54 -23.61 0.86
C GLY A 206 0.65 -22.98 2.25
N CYS A 207 0.47 -21.66 2.34
CA CYS A 207 0.43 -20.93 3.61
C CYS A 207 -1.01 -20.47 3.92
N LEU A 208 -1.40 -20.53 5.18
CA LEU A 208 -2.66 -19.96 5.68
C LEU A 208 -2.36 -18.76 6.57
N ASP A 209 -3.02 -17.64 6.30
CA ASP A 209 -2.89 -16.42 7.10
C ASP A 209 -3.80 -16.54 8.33
N LEU A 210 -3.20 -16.50 9.53
CA LEU A 210 -3.91 -16.69 10.80
C LEU A 210 -4.33 -15.35 11.44
N GLY A 211 -3.70 -14.24 11.07
CA GLY A 211 -3.92 -12.92 11.63
C GLY A 211 -2.67 -12.35 12.31
N ARG A 212 -2.85 -11.43 13.26
CA ARG A 212 -1.77 -10.69 13.93
C ARG A 212 -1.59 -11.12 15.37
N ILE A 213 -0.35 -11.05 15.87
CA ILE A 213 -0.05 -11.27 17.29
C ILE A 213 -0.65 -10.10 18.08
N ALA A 214 -1.70 -10.38 18.86
CA ALA A 214 -2.28 -9.39 19.76
C ALA A 214 -1.50 -9.31 21.09
N TRP A 215 -0.88 -10.41 21.50
CA TRP A 215 -0.22 -10.49 22.81
C TRP A 215 0.79 -11.64 22.87
N ILE A 216 1.88 -11.42 23.61
CA ILE A 216 2.93 -12.41 23.88
C ILE A 216 3.15 -12.50 25.40
N GLU A 217 3.27 -13.71 25.91
CA GLU A 217 3.50 -14.00 27.32
C GLU A 217 4.71 -14.91 27.50
N LYS A 218 5.59 -14.52 28.42
CA LYS A 218 6.78 -15.26 28.81
C LYS A 218 6.81 -15.36 30.32
N TYR A 219 6.87 -16.57 30.87
CA TYR A 219 6.88 -16.82 32.32
C TYR A 219 5.77 -16.08 33.09
N GLN A 220 4.55 -16.06 32.56
CA GLN A 220 3.39 -15.35 33.11
C GLN A 220 3.51 -13.81 33.15
N GLN A 221 4.43 -13.25 32.37
CA GLN A 221 4.61 -11.81 32.21
C GLN A 221 4.39 -11.41 30.75
N PRO A 222 3.63 -10.34 30.48
CA PRO A 222 3.48 -9.82 29.13
C PRO A 222 4.82 -9.26 28.64
N VAL A 223 5.19 -9.61 27.41
CA VAL A 223 6.40 -9.11 26.75
C VAL A 223 6.05 -8.58 25.37
N ASP A 224 6.76 -7.56 24.90
CA ASP A 224 6.51 -6.98 23.58
C ASP A 224 7.26 -7.72 22.46
N VAL A 225 8.35 -8.40 22.80
CA VAL A 225 9.26 -9.08 21.85
C VAL A 225 9.68 -10.43 22.42
N ALA A 226 9.74 -11.45 21.57
CA ALA A 226 10.35 -12.75 21.86
C ALA A 226 11.46 -13.06 20.86
N SER A 227 12.62 -13.44 21.38
CA SER A 227 13.86 -13.68 20.61
C SER A 227 14.12 -15.16 20.36
N LEU A 228 15.10 -15.44 19.49
CA LEU A 228 15.59 -16.79 19.19
C LEU A 228 15.76 -17.68 20.43
N GLY A 229 15.23 -18.90 20.38
CA GLY A 229 15.36 -19.92 21.41
C GLY A 229 14.39 -19.77 22.58
N GLU A 230 13.55 -18.73 22.59
CA GLU A 230 12.58 -18.52 23.65
C GLU A 230 11.28 -19.27 23.41
N THR A 231 10.76 -19.87 24.48
CA THR A 231 9.42 -20.46 24.50
C THR A 231 8.43 -19.46 25.09
N VAL A 232 7.45 -19.06 24.30
CA VAL A 232 6.44 -18.06 24.66
C VAL A 232 5.04 -18.52 24.30
N VAL A 233 4.03 -17.97 24.98
CA VAL A 233 2.63 -18.14 24.59
C VAL A 233 2.21 -16.92 23.79
N ILE A 234 1.64 -17.15 22.61
CA ILE A 234 1.16 -16.09 21.73
C ILE A 234 -0.35 -16.17 21.57
N LYS A 235 -0.98 -15.00 21.51
CA LYS A 235 -2.38 -14.83 21.15
C LYS A 235 -2.44 -14.19 19.76
N ILE A 236 -3.08 -14.87 18.82
CA ILE A 236 -3.26 -14.43 17.43
C ILE A 236 -4.74 -14.08 17.23
N VAL A 237 -4.99 -12.92 16.63
CA VAL A 237 -6.34 -12.43 16.30
C VAL A 237 -6.41 -12.18 14.81
N ALA A 238 -7.46 -12.71 14.16
CA ALA A 238 -7.72 -12.43 12.76
C ALA A 238 -8.22 -10.98 12.58
N SER A 239 -7.60 -10.22 11.69
CA SER A 239 -8.04 -8.86 11.37
C SER A 239 -9.12 -8.85 10.28
N ASN A 240 -9.06 -9.80 9.35
CA ASN A 240 -9.95 -9.85 8.19
C ASN A 240 -10.92 -11.05 8.21
N PRO A 241 -12.11 -10.93 7.60
CA PRO A 241 -13.06 -12.05 7.50
C PRO A 241 -12.51 -13.23 6.67
N GLU A 242 -11.57 -12.98 5.76
CA GLU A 242 -10.84 -14.02 5.04
C GLU A 242 -9.85 -14.77 5.93
N GLU A 243 -9.05 -14.06 6.72
CA GLU A 243 -8.16 -14.64 7.75
C GLU A 243 -8.98 -15.43 8.77
N GLN A 244 -10.17 -14.94 9.16
CA GLN A 244 -11.04 -15.66 10.07
C GLN A 244 -11.56 -16.97 9.47
N ARG A 245 -11.81 -17.03 8.16
CA ARG A 245 -12.13 -18.30 7.47
C ARG A 245 -10.91 -19.23 7.43
N GLN A 246 -9.72 -18.71 7.16
CA GLN A 246 -8.48 -19.49 7.12
C GLN A 246 -8.06 -20.00 8.51
N ALA A 247 -8.25 -19.21 9.56
CA ALA A 247 -8.11 -19.59 10.97
C ALA A 247 -9.10 -20.71 11.35
N ARG A 248 -10.32 -20.70 10.83
CA ARG A 248 -11.25 -21.85 10.97
C ARG A 248 -10.74 -23.09 10.23
N SER A 249 -10.08 -22.94 9.09
CA SER A 249 -9.41 -24.04 8.38
C SER A 249 -8.16 -24.55 9.10
N PHE A 250 -7.51 -23.74 9.94
CA PHE A 250 -6.43 -24.17 10.84
C PHE A 250 -6.90 -25.23 11.82
N ARG A 251 -8.09 -25.05 12.41
CA ARG A 251 -8.71 -26.04 13.31
C ARG A 251 -8.88 -27.42 12.66
N SER A 252 -9.32 -27.46 11.40
CA SER A 252 -9.74 -28.72 10.75
C SER A 252 -8.59 -29.52 10.12
N HIS A 253 -7.44 -28.89 9.87
CA HIS A 253 -6.31 -29.48 9.14
C HIS A 253 -4.99 -29.23 9.88
N TYR A 254 -5.02 -29.35 11.20
CA TYR A 254 -3.81 -29.38 12.02
C TYR A 254 -3.20 -30.78 11.89
N ASP A 255 -2.25 -30.94 10.98
CA ASP A 255 -1.45 -32.16 10.87
C ASP A 255 -0.22 -32.06 11.78
N ILE A 256 0.05 -33.13 12.52
CA ILE A 256 1.14 -33.21 13.51
C ILE A 256 2.53 -32.97 12.88
N ASN A 257 2.66 -33.12 11.56
CA ASN A 257 3.90 -32.92 10.83
C ASN A 257 4.19 -31.45 10.48
N ASP A 258 3.16 -30.63 10.32
CA ASP A 258 3.29 -29.25 9.86
C ASP A 258 3.17 -28.31 11.08
N ASN A 259 4.16 -28.26 11.98
CA ASN A 259 4.09 -27.43 13.21
C ASN A 259 4.77 -26.07 13.07
N ILE A 260 4.90 -25.53 11.85
CA ILE A 260 5.69 -24.33 11.58
C ILE A 260 4.78 -23.13 11.32
N LEU A 261 5.00 -22.06 12.08
CA LEU A 261 4.44 -20.75 11.86
C LEU A 261 5.55 -19.82 11.37
N VAL A 262 5.23 -18.91 10.47
CA VAL A 262 6.17 -17.91 9.95
C VAL A 262 5.53 -16.53 10.00
N THR A 263 6.35 -15.50 10.16
CA THR A 263 5.92 -14.12 9.97
C THR A 263 5.51 -13.91 8.52
N ARG A 264 4.32 -13.32 8.31
CA ARG A 264 3.83 -13.03 6.98
C ARG A 264 4.52 -11.80 6.43
N LEU A 265 5.53 -12.01 5.59
CA LEU A 265 6.22 -10.94 4.89
C LEU A 265 5.45 -10.53 3.64
N SER A 266 5.45 -9.24 3.32
CA SER A 266 4.98 -8.69 2.03
C SER A 266 6.14 -7.97 1.33
N ARG A 267 6.02 -7.70 0.02
CA ARG A 267 7.03 -6.90 -0.69
C ARG A 267 7.15 -5.50 -0.11
N ALA A 268 6.03 -4.88 0.28
CA ALA A 268 6.01 -3.58 0.94
C ALA A 268 6.79 -3.62 2.25
N SER A 269 6.56 -4.64 3.08
CA SER A 269 7.26 -4.82 4.36
C SER A 269 8.77 -5.07 4.20
N ILE A 270 9.20 -5.67 3.08
CA ILE A 270 10.62 -5.86 2.75
C ILE A 270 11.27 -4.54 2.27
N ILE A 271 10.53 -3.72 1.53
CA ILE A 271 11.00 -2.43 1.05
C ILE A 271 11.02 -1.39 2.20
N ALA A 272 10.14 -1.56 3.19
CA ALA A 272 10.05 -0.70 4.37
C ALA A 272 11.27 -0.78 5.31
N PHE A 273 12.20 -1.73 5.12
CA PHE A 273 13.43 -1.79 5.89
C PHE A 273 14.30 -0.55 5.62
N ARG A 274 14.47 0.29 6.64
CA ARG A 274 15.40 1.43 6.62
C ARG A 274 16.81 0.97 7.02
N ASP A 275 17.82 1.78 6.71
CA ASP A 275 19.22 1.48 7.06
C ASP A 275 19.41 1.21 8.56
N SER A 276 18.65 1.92 9.42
CA SER A 276 18.63 1.70 10.88
C SER A 276 18.08 0.34 11.31
N ASP A 277 17.26 -0.30 10.49
CA ASP A 277 16.69 -1.62 10.77
C ASP A 277 17.55 -2.73 10.19
N LEU A 278 18.26 -2.45 9.08
CA LEU A 278 19.30 -3.33 8.53
C LEU A 278 20.47 -3.51 9.49
N GLU A 279 20.86 -2.48 10.24
CA GLU A 279 21.91 -2.56 11.27
C GLU A 279 21.54 -3.49 12.44
N LYS A 280 20.24 -3.68 12.70
CA LYS A 280 19.75 -4.59 13.75
C LYS A 280 19.69 -6.04 13.28
N LEU A 281 19.76 -6.29 11.97
CA LEU A 281 19.71 -7.63 11.41
C LEU A 281 21.08 -8.30 11.49
N SER A 282 21.15 -9.33 12.32
CA SER A 282 22.20 -10.34 12.35
C SER A 282 22.18 -11.24 11.10
N CYS A 283 23.29 -11.92 10.84
CA CYS A 283 23.42 -12.86 9.72
C CYS A 283 22.37 -14.00 9.77
N SER A 284 21.88 -14.36 10.96
CA SER A 284 20.79 -15.33 11.15
C SER A 284 19.44 -14.84 10.64
N GLU A 285 19.12 -13.56 10.80
CA GLU A 285 17.82 -13.02 10.37
C GLU A 285 17.76 -12.84 8.86
N PHE A 286 18.89 -12.52 8.21
CA PHE A 286 18.98 -12.55 6.74
C PHE A 286 18.74 -13.94 6.16
N LYS A 287 19.19 -14.99 6.86
CA LYS A 287 18.92 -16.37 6.48
C LYS A 287 17.44 -16.72 6.64
N ALA A 288 16.85 -16.38 7.79
CA ALA A 288 15.42 -16.56 8.04
C ALA A 288 14.56 -15.84 6.99
N MET A 289 14.93 -14.60 6.63
CA MET A 289 14.29 -13.83 5.55
C MET A 289 14.33 -14.59 4.21
N SER A 290 15.47 -15.20 3.87
CA SER A 290 15.66 -15.95 2.63
C SER A 290 14.84 -17.25 2.59
N ASP A 291 14.79 -17.94 3.73
CA ASP A 291 14.02 -19.19 3.86
C ASP A 291 12.51 -18.93 3.87
N ILE A 292 12.04 -17.87 4.54
CA ILE A 292 10.64 -17.44 4.49
C ILE A 292 10.25 -17.03 3.06
N LYS A 293 11.11 -16.29 2.34
CA LYS A 293 10.87 -15.94 0.92
C LYS A 293 10.67 -17.18 0.05
N ARG A 294 11.45 -18.24 0.27
CA ARG A 294 11.35 -19.51 -0.45
C ARG A 294 10.02 -20.23 -0.14
N VAL A 295 9.62 -20.26 1.12
CA VAL A 295 8.39 -20.94 1.59
C VAL A 295 7.13 -20.21 1.11
N LEU A 296 7.12 -18.87 1.19
CA LEU A 296 5.99 -18.04 0.75
C LEU A 296 5.92 -17.88 -0.79
N LYS A 297 6.85 -18.50 -1.55
CA LYS A 297 6.92 -18.46 -3.03
C LYS A 297 6.85 -17.05 -3.63
N PHE A 298 7.57 -16.10 -3.05
CA PHE A 298 7.75 -14.80 -3.70
C PHE A 298 8.56 -14.98 -5.00
N LYS A 299 7.97 -14.60 -6.14
CA LYS A 299 8.75 -14.18 -7.32
C LYS A 299 9.19 -12.73 -7.16
#